data_AF-A0A2A3J031-F1
#
_entry.id   AF-A0A2A3J031-F1
#
_cell.length_a   1.000
_cell.length_b   1.000
_cell.length_c   1.000
_cell.angle_alpha   90.00
_cell.angle_beta   90.00
_cell.angle_gamma   90.00
#
_symmetry.space_group_name_H-M   'P 1'
#
loop_
_entity.id
_entity.type
_entity.pdbx_description
1 polymer ?
#
loop_
_entity_poly.entity_id
_entity_poly.type
_entity_poly.pdbx_seq_one_letter_code
_entity_poly.pdbx_strand_id
1 'polypeptide(L)' 'MARCKACPDKKGECRTCNGIGKVDGFLQPKKCDKCGCDGVCSVCNGSG' A
#
# COMPACT_ATOMS: atom_id res chain seq x y z
N MET A 1 -19.33 -5.16 -4.33
CA MET A 1 -18.37 -4.04 -4.32
C MET A 1 -17.50 -4.10 -5.56
N ALA A 2 -17.29 -2.98 -6.26
CA ALA A 2 -16.32 -2.91 -7.36
C ALA A 2 -14.91 -3.04 -6.78
N ARG A 3 -14.15 -4.07 -7.20
CA ARG A 3 -12.73 -4.23 -6.83
C ARG A 3 -11.98 -2.95 -7.19
N CYS A 4 -11.24 -2.42 -6.24
CA CYS A 4 -10.41 -1.26 -6.43
C CYS A 4 -9.40 -1.54 -7.55
N LYS A 5 -9.51 -0.80 -8.66
CA LYS A 5 -8.58 -0.92 -9.79
C LYS A 5 -7.12 -0.68 -9.40
N ALA A 6 -6.88 0.06 -8.31
CA ALA A 6 -5.53 0.33 -7.83
C ALA A 6 -4.90 -0.86 -7.08
N CYS A 7 -5.70 -1.78 -6.56
CA CYS A 7 -5.26 -2.93 -5.77
C CYS A 7 -6.10 -4.19 -6.12
N PRO A 8 -6.02 -4.68 -7.38
CA PRO A 8 -6.85 -5.79 -7.87
C PRO A 8 -6.45 -7.17 -7.33
N ASP A 9 -5.15 -7.37 -7.04
CA ASP A 9 -4.57 -8.62 -6.57
C ASP A 9 -4.56 -8.75 -5.04
N LYS A 10 -4.31 -7.65 -4.33
CA LYS A 10 -4.23 -7.60 -2.86
C LYS A 10 -5.26 -6.63 -2.34
N LYS A 11 -6.37 -7.16 -1.81
CA LYS A 11 -7.55 -6.40 -1.34
C LYS A 11 -7.11 -5.25 -0.43
N GLY A 12 -7.14 -4.03 -0.96
CA GLY A 12 -6.91 -2.84 -0.16
C GLY A 12 -5.50 -2.65 0.39
N GLU A 13 -4.50 -3.42 -0.04
CA GLU A 13 -3.12 -3.25 0.40
C GLU A 13 -2.35 -2.31 -0.53
N CYS A 14 -1.44 -1.52 0.03
CA CYS A 14 -0.54 -0.68 -0.75
C CYS A 14 0.41 -1.57 -1.55
N ARG A 15 0.30 -1.55 -2.87
CA ARG A 15 1.15 -2.35 -3.77
C ARG A 15 2.64 -2.03 -3.65
N THR A 16 2.96 -0.80 -3.26
CA THR A 16 4.35 -0.32 -3.17
C THR A 16 5.08 -0.89 -1.95
N CYS A 17 4.42 -1.02 -0.81
CA CYS A 17 5.00 -1.63 0.39
C CYS A 17 4.40 -2.98 0.76
N ASN A 18 3.51 -3.55 -0.08
CA ASN A 18 2.82 -4.82 0.16
C ASN A 18 2.17 -4.90 1.56
N GLY A 19 1.46 -3.88 2.01
CA GLY A 19 0.84 -3.90 3.35
C GLY A 19 1.76 -3.49 4.51
N ILE A 20 3.07 -3.39 4.29
CA ILE A 20 4.05 -3.20 5.39
C ILE A 20 4.14 -1.75 5.89
N GLY A 21 3.75 -0.78 5.06
CA GLY A 21 3.90 0.65 5.35
C GLY A 21 5.34 1.18 5.20
N LYS A 22 6.30 0.31 4.87
CA LYS A 22 7.72 0.64 4.67
C LYS A 22 8.22 -0.02 3.40
N VAL A 23 9.16 0.61 2.72
CA VAL A 23 9.84 0.05 1.55
C VAL A 23 11.33 -0.01 1.80
N ASP A 24 11.99 -0.98 1.20
CA ASP A 24 13.45 -1.11 1.28
C ASP A 24 14.11 0.14 0.70
N GLY A 25 14.83 0.86 1.54
CA GLY A 25 15.56 2.06 1.17
C GLY A 25 17.05 1.78 1.18
N PHE A 26 17.80 2.53 0.37
CA PHE A 26 19.22 2.29 0.10
C PHE A 26 20.13 2.17 1.34
N LEU A 27 19.76 2.83 2.46
CA LEU A 27 20.51 2.82 3.72
C LEU A 27 19.71 2.29 4.91
N GLN A 28 18.38 2.40 4.85
CA GLN A 28 17.46 1.92 5.88
C GLN A 28 16.05 1.81 5.26
N PRO A 29 15.19 0.92 5.79
CA PRO A 29 13.79 0.85 5.35
C PRO A 29 13.15 2.22 5.48
N LYS A 30 12.73 2.78 4.35
CA LYS A 30 12.09 4.09 4.31
C LYS A 30 10.58 3.95 4.44
N LYS A 31 9.97 5.02 4.93
CA LYS A 31 8.52 5.17 4.98
C LYS A 31 7.94 5.05 3.58
N CYS A 32 6.83 4.33 3.43
CA CYS A 32 6.17 4.24 2.13
C CYS A 32 5.41 5.53 1.86
N ASP A 33 5.98 6.40 1.03
CA ASP A 33 5.40 7.70 0.66
C ASP A 33 4.02 7.56 -0.01
N LYS A 34 3.78 6.43 -0.69
CA LYS A 34 2.52 6.17 -1.41
C LYS A 34 1.32 5.98 -0.49
N CYS A 35 1.52 5.37 0.67
CA CYS A 35 0.45 5.10 1.63
C CYS A 35 0.64 5.80 2.97
N GLY A 36 1.64 6.68 3.11
CA GLY A 36 1.85 7.43 4.35
C GLY A 36 2.31 6.58 5.55
N CYS A 37 2.80 5.36 5.31
CA CYS A 37 3.06 4.31 6.32
C CYS A 37 1.87 3.47 6.77
N ASP A 38 0.65 3.73 6.30
CA ASP A 38 -0.51 2.94 6.71
C ASP A 38 -0.52 1.52 6.13
N GLY A 39 0.30 1.25 5.10
CA GLY A 39 0.33 -0.06 4.45
C GLY A 39 -0.90 -0.33 3.58
N VAL A 40 -1.94 0.49 3.64
CA VAL A 40 -3.19 0.31 2.87
C VAL A 40 -3.17 1.09 1.56
N CYS A 41 -3.97 0.61 0.61
CA CYS A 41 -4.19 1.21 -0.69
C CYS A 41 -4.95 2.53 -0.49
N SER A 42 -4.28 3.67 -0.66
CA SER A 42 -4.83 5.02 -0.44
C SER A 42 -6.08 5.32 -1.29
N VAL A 43 -6.29 4.55 -2.35
CA VAL A 43 -7.42 4.71 -3.29
C VAL A 43 -8.71 4.08 -2.77
N CYS A 44 -8.65 2.94 -2.08
CA CYS A 44 -9.83 2.32 -1.45
C CYS A 44 -9.75 2.25 0.07
N ASN A 45 -8.70 2.81 0.67
CA ASN A 45 -8.46 2.82 2.11
C ASN A 45 -8.59 1.44 2.78
N GLY A 46 -8.03 0.40 2.15
CA GLY A 46 -8.15 -0.96 2.69
C GLY A 46 -9.46 -1.68 2.37
N SER A 47 -10.44 -1.00 1.76
CA SER A 47 -11.78 -1.57 1.54
C SER A 47 -11.81 -2.68 0.49
N GLY A 48 -10.84 -2.72 -0.43
CA GLY A 48 -10.72 -3.78 -1.44
C GLY A 48 -11.60 -3.59 -2.65
#